data_AF-A0A4V1M5V2-F1
#
_entry.id   AF-A0A4V1M5V2-F1
#
_cell.length_a   1.000
_cell.length_b   1.000
_cell.length_c   1.000
_cell.angle_alpha   90.00
_cell.angle_beta   90.00
_cell.angle_gamma   90.00
#
_symmetry.space_group_name_H-M   'P 1'
#
loop_
_entity.id
_entity.type
_entity.pdbx_description
1 polymer ?
#
loop_
_entity_poly.entity_id
_entity_poly.type
_entity_poly.pdbx_seq_one_letter_code
_entity_poly.pdbx_strand_id
1 'polypeptide(L)'
;MSESSQKNCPEFLSAARNLRILEEGVQVCLLNKLRMPAQILLFCWCDVIAAMTDKDAQRYWSTKSKTIEWIDRNVVPKLSVPVTGTEIYAARCGVLHGFTVESSEVKNGTCRRIAFTDLPEHAVNVAALLDRMKTAKFEHEPHAIVSIIEFMEVMSSATKNSLTAIQSDPEWTQKFIAFSEEQLDSFQVNPEIGASSKSSRDYHASPQD
;
A
#
# COMPACT_ATOMS: atom_id res chain seq x y z
N MET A 1 -12.52 -24.20 21.51
CA MET A 1 -12.03 -24.60 20.17
C MET A 1 -10.60 -25.08 20.34
N SER A 2 -10.20 -26.22 19.76
CA SER A 2 -8.82 -26.70 19.85
C SER A 2 -7.90 -25.86 18.96
N GLU A 3 -6.63 -25.69 19.33
CA GLU A 3 -5.59 -24.98 18.54
C GLU A 3 -5.50 -25.48 17.08
N SER A 4 -5.84 -26.76 16.83
CA SER A 4 -5.86 -27.34 15.49
C SER A 4 -6.96 -26.77 14.58
N SER A 5 -8.04 -26.24 15.17
CA SER A 5 -9.20 -25.73 14.42
C SER A 5 -9.04 -24.26 13.98
N GLN A 6 -8.08 -23.52 14.55
CA GLN A 6 -7.80 -22.13 14.20
C GLN A 6 -6.86 -21.99 12.99
N LYS A 7 -5.97 -22.96 12.75
CA LYS A 7 -4.98 -22.92 11.65
C LYS A 7 -5.59 -23.01 10.25
N ASN A 8 -6.84 -23.43 10.13
CA ASN A 8 -7.55 -23.62 8.86
C ASN A 8 -8.88 -22.83 8.79
N CYS A 9 -9.01 -21.72 9.52
CA CYS A 9 -10.21 -20.88 9.47
C CYS A 9 -10.39 -20.32 8.04
N PRO A 10 -11.45 -20.68 7.29
CA PRO A 10 -11.62 -20.27 5.90
C PRO A 10 -11.62 -18.74 5.70
N GLU A 11 -12.16 -18.01 6.66
CA GLU A 11 -12.27 -16.56 6.67
C GLU A 11 -10.88 -15.90 6.79
N PHE A 12 -10.06 -16.39 7.72
CA PHE A 12 -8.66 -15.97 7.85
C PHE A 12 -7.89 -16.21 6.54
N LEU A 13 -8.08 -17.41 5.94
CA LEU A 13 -7.43 -17.76 4.68
C LEU A 13 -7.88 -16.87 3.53
N SER A 14 -9.15 -16.46 3.49
CA SER A 14 -9.69 -15.55 2.47
C SER A 14 -9.04 -14.15 2.56
N ALA A 15 -8.96 -13.59 3.76
CA ALA A 15 -8.32 -12.31 4.02
C ALA A 15 -6.82 -12.33 3.71
N ALA A 16 -6.10 -13.37 4.15
CA ALA A 16 -4.70 -13.58 3.81
C ALA A 16 -4.49 -13.77 2.31
N ARG A 17 -5.45 -14.42 1.61
CA ARG A 17 -5.43 -14.56 0.15
C ARG A 17 -5.57 -13.21 -0.55
N ASN A 18 -6.42 -12.30 -0.08
CA ASN A 18 -6.56 -10.97 -0.68
C ASN A 18 -5.26 -10.16 -0.61
N LEU A 19 -4.55 -10.22 0.51
CA LEU A 19 -3.21 -9.61 0.65
C LEU A 19 -2.22 -10.20 -0.35
N ARG A 20 -2.25 -11.53 -0.56
CA ARG A 20 -1.42 -12.20 -1.56
C ARG A 20 -1.79 -11.81 -2.99
N ILE A 21 -3.07 -11.67 -3.31
CA ILE A 21 -3.51 -11.19 -4.64
C ILE A 21 -2.98 -9.77 -4.90
N LEU A 22 -2.94 -8.92 -3.87
CA LEU A 22 -2.38 -7.58 -3.99
C LEU A 22 -0.87 -7.61 -4.26
N GLU A 23 -0.12 -8.49 -3.58
CA GLU A 23 1.29 -8.76 -3.88
C GLU A 23 1.48 -9.25 -5.32
N GLU A 24 0.67 -10.22 -5.77
CA GLU A 24 0.71 -10.73 -7.15
C GLU A 24 0.41 -9.62 -8.17
N GLY A 25 -0.52 -8.71 -7.86
CA GLY A 25 -0.81 -7.53 -8.68
C GLY A 25 0.40 -6.61 -8.83
N VAL A 26 1.13 -6.35 -7.75
CA VAL A 26 2.40 -5.60 -7.80
C VAL A 26 3.40 -6.29 -8.72
N GLN A 27 3.59 -7.61 -8.55
CA GLN A 27 4.52 -8.39 -9.37
C GLN A 27 4.17 -8.33 -10.86
N VAL A 28 2.89 -8.46 -11.21
CA VAL A 28 2.42 -8.32 -12.59
C VAL A 28 2.76 -6.94 -13.15
N CYS A 29 2.53 -5.87 -12.38
CA CYS A 29 2.89 -4.52 -12.80
C CYS A 29 4.40 -4.39 -13.04
N LEU A 30 5.24 -4.90 -12.14
CA LEU A 30 6.71 -4.85 -12.27
C LEU A 30 7.21 -5.64 -13.49
N LEU A 31 6.72 -6.87 -13.70
CA LEU A 31 7.08 -7.70 -14.85
C LEU A 31 6.72 -7.03 -16.18
N ASN A 32 5.64 -6.24 -16.20
CA ASN A 32 5.19 -5.49 -17.38
C ASN A 32 5.72 -4.05 -17.42
N LYS A 33 6.70 -3.68 -16.57
CA LYS A 33 7.30 -2.34 -16.50
C LYS A 33 6.30 -1.21 -16.21
N LEU A 34 5.18 -1.54 -15.57
CA LEU A 34 4.14 -0.61 -15.12
C LEU A 34 4.50 -0.05 -13.72
N ARG A 35 5.53 0.79 -13.67
CA ARG A 35 6.14 1.28 -12.41
C ARG A 35 5.17 2.02 -11.51
N MET A 36 4.48 3.03 -12.05
CA MET A 36 3.57 3.86 -11.24
C MET A 36 2.40 3.03 -10.67
N PRO A 37 1.71 2.18 -11.48
CA PRO A 37 0.75 1.22 -10.92
C PRO A 37 1.33 0.27 -9.86
N ALA A 38 2.54 -0.26 -10.06
CA ALA A 38 3.19 -1.12 -9.06
C ALA A 38 3.39 -0.38 -7.73
N GLN A 39 3.85 0.86 -7.78
CA GLN A 39 4.08 1.69 -6.61
C GLN A 39 2.78 2.06 -5.88
N ILE A 40 1.72 2.38 -6.64
CA ILE A 40 0.38 2.61 -6.08
C ILE A 40 -0.11 1.37 -5.33
N LEU A 41 -0.04 0.19 -5.96
CA LEU A 41 -0.48 -1.06 -5.35
C LEU A 41 0.35 -1.42 -4.10
N LEU A 42 1.66 -1.16 -4.11
CA LEU A 42 2.53 -1.32 -2.92
C LEU A 42 2.11 -0.41 -1.77
N PHE A 43 1.78 0.84 -2.05
CA PHE A 43 1.31 1.77 -1.03
C PHE A 43 -0.09 1.41 -0.52
N CYS A 44 -1.00 0.98 -1.40
CA CYS A 44 -2.28 0.41 -0.99
C CYS A 44 -2.08 -0.83 -0.09
N TRP A 45 -1.14 -1.70 -0.44
CA TRP A 45 -0.81 -2.87 0.39
C TRP A 45 -0.33 -2.45 1.78
N CYS A 46 0.53 -1.44 1.86
CA CYS A 46 0.98 -0.88 3.12
C CYS A 46 -0.18 -0.37 3.99
N ASP A 47 -1.13 0.35 3.41
CA ASP A 47 -2.30 0.84 4.15
C ASP A 47 -3.18 -0.30 4.66
N VAL A 48 -3.46 -1.28 3.79
CA VAL A 48 -4.32 -2.42 4.12
C VAL A 48 -3.67 -3.26 5.22
N ILE A 49 -2.39 -3.64 5.08
CA ILE A 49 -1.74 -4.48 6.09
C ILE A 49 -1.57 -3.75 7.42
N ALA A 50 -1.24 -2.45 7.42
CA ALA A 50 -1.14 -1.68 8.64
C ALA A 50 -2.49 -1.61 9.38
N ALA A 51 -3.59 -1.42 8.64
CA ALA A 51 -4.93 -1.40 9.21
C ALA A 51 -5.32 -2.77 9.80
N MET A 52 -5.14 -3.84 9.02
CA MET A 52 -5.57 -5.19 9.42
C MET A 52 -4.72 -5.77 10.56
N THR A 53 -3.49 -5.28 10.75
CA THR A 53 -2.56 -5.80 11.77
C THR A 53 -2.39 -4.86 12.96
N ASP A 54 -3.23 -3.84 13.11
CA ASP A 54 -3.28 -3.03 14.33
C ASP A 54 -4.08 -3.77 15.41
N LYS A 55 -3.38 -4.26 16.45
CA LYS A 55 -4.00 -4.97 17.58
C LYS A 55 -4.99 -4.11 18.36
N ASP A 56 -4.76 -2.81 18.36
CA ASP A 56 -5.51 -1.81 19.15
C ASP A 56 -6.60 -1.13 18.32
N ALA A 57 -6.69 -1.45 17.03
CA ALA A 57 -7.70 -0.86 16.17
C ALA A 57 -9.11 -1.24 16.67
N GLN A 58 -10.00 -0.26 16.67
CA GLN A 58 -11.42 -0.46 16.91
C GLN A 58 -12.22 -0.61 15.60
N ARG A 59 -11.58 -0.35 14.45
CA ARG A 59 -12.18 -0.35 13.11
C ARG A 59 -11.15 -0.79 12.08
N TYR A 60 -11.61 -1.25 10.91
CA TYR A 60 -10.76 -1.81 9.86
C TYR A 60 -9.90 -0.80 9.06
N TRP A 61 -9.83 0.48 9.46
CA TRP A 61 -9.03 1.50 8.78
C TRP A 61 -7.84 1.98 9.62
N SER A 62 -6.69 2.15 8.97
CA SER A 62 -5.49 2.70 9.61
C SER A 62 -5.56 4.22 9.69
N THR A 63 -4.96 4.77 10.74
CA THR A 63 -4.66 6.21 10.82
C THR A 63 -3.25 6.47 10.32
N LYS A 64 -2.93 7.73 9.98
CA LYS A 64 -1.57 8.13 9.60
C LYS A 64 -0.51 7.62 10.59
N SER A 65 -0.73 7.83 11.89
CA SER A 65 0.22 7.44 12.93
C SER A 65 0.42 5.93 12.99
N LYS A 66 -0.66 5.15 12.87
CA LYS A 66 -0.62 3.69 12.88
C LYS A 66 0.06 3.12 11.64
N THR A 67 -0.18 3.71 10.46
CA THR A 67 0.56 3.34 9.24
C THR A 67 2.06 3.62 9.40
N ILE A 68 2.44 4.81 9.89
CA ILE A 68 3.84 5.17 10.14
C ILE A 68 4.48 4.21 11.15
N GLU A 69 3.83 3.96 12.28
CA GLU A 69 4.31 3.04 13.32
C GLU A 69 4.52 1.62 12.76
N TRP A 70 3.58 1.14 11.95
CA TRP A 70 3.70 -0.17 11.33
C TRP A 70 4.89 -0.25 10.38
N ILE A 71 5.08 0.79 9.55
CA ILE A 71 6.23 0.88 8.63
C ILE A 71 7.55 0.93 9.40
N ASP A 72 7.64 1.78 10.43
CA ASP A 72 8.84 1.92 11.27
C ASP A 72 9.21 0.62 11.97
N ARG A 73 8.21 -0.17 12.40
CA ARG A 73 8.43 -1.45 13.07
C ARG A 73 8.81 -2.57 12.09
N ASN A 74 8.09 -2.67 10.97
CA ASN A 74 8.11 -3.88 10.15
C ASN A 74 8.94 -3.76 8.87
N VAL A 75 9.09 -2.55 8.34
CA VAL A 75 9.65 -2.31 7.01
C VAL A 75 11.00 -1.60 7.08
N VAL A 76 11.05 -0.41 7.69
CA VAL A 76 12.26 0.44 7.76
C VAL A 76 13.52 -0.32 8.22
N PRO A 77 13.49 -1.15 9.28
CA PRO A 77 14.69 -1.82 9.78
C PRO A 77 15.29 -2.85 8.81
N LYS A 78 14.57 -3.19 7.73
CA LYS A 78 14.96 -4.21 6.75
C LYS A 78 15.34 -3.61 5.39
N LEU A 79 15.21 -2.28 5.22
CA LEU A 79 15.65 -1.59 4.00
C LEU A 79 17.14 -1.25 4.08
N SER A 80 17.82 -1.32 2.93
CA SER A 80 19.24 -0.99 2.74
C SER A 80 19.48 0.51 2.81
N VAL A 81 18.47 1.31 2.44
CA VAL A 81 18.53 2.77 2.42
C VAL A 81 17.95 3.34 3.71
N PRO A 82 18.67 4.26 4.40
CA PRO A 82 18.18 4.86 5.63
C PRO A 82 17.04 5.84 5.35
N VAL A 83 15.82 5.37 5.59
CA VAL A 83 14.57 6.13 5.53
C VAL A 83 13.74 5.91 6.80
N THR A 84 12.73 6.75 7.01
CA THR A 84 11.78 6.64 8.12
C THR A 84 10.38 6.29 7.61
N GLY A 85 9.51 5.80 8.51
CA GLY A 85 8.11 5.54 8.21
C GLY A 85 7.37 6.80 7.80
N THR A 86 7.76 7.96 8.35
CA THR A 86 7.22 9.26 7.93
C THR A 86 7.59 9.58 6.48
N GLU A 87 8.82 9.32 6.05
CA GLU A 87 9.26 9.54 4.67
C GLU A 87 8.53 8.61 3.68
N ILE A 88 8.36 7.33 4.04
CA ILE A 88 7.59 6.37 3.23
C ILE A 88 6.11 6.79 3.15
N TYR A 89 5.50 7.19 4.27
CA TYR A 89 4.12 7.67 4.31
C TYR A 89 3.93 8.96 3.48
N ALA A 90 4.91 9.87 3.53
CA ALA A 90 4.92 11.09 2.74
C ALA A 90 5.00 10.77 1.23
N ALA A 91 5.87 9.86 0.82
CA ALA A 91 5.96 9.39 -0.58
C ALA A 91 4.64 8.73 -1.03
N ARG A 92 4.03 7.90 -0.18
CA ARG A 92 2.71 7.30 -0.38
C ARG A 92 1.65 8.36 -0.68
N CYS A 93 1.55 9.39 0.15
CA CYS A 93 0.59 10.47 -0.04
C CYS A 93 0.80 11.22 -1.38
N GLY A 94 2.05 11.54 -1.72
CA GLY A 94 2.34 12.24 -2.97
C GLY A 94 1.98 11.42 -4.21
N VAL A 95 2.28 10.12 -4.19
CA VAL A 95 1.99 9.22 -5.31
C VAL A 95 0.49 8.99 -5.43
N LEU A 96 -0.19 8.60 -4.35
CA LEU A 96 -1.61 8.24 -4.41
C LEU A 96 -2.53 9.42 -4.75
N HIS A 97 -2.15 10.65 -4.40
CA HIS A 97 -3.01 11.82 -4.60
C HIS A 97 -2.57 12.74 -5.73
N GLY A 98 -1.34 12.62 -6.24
CA GLY A 98 -0.84 13.51 -7.27
C GLY A 98 0.10 12.89 -8.29
N PHE A 99 0.42 11.60 -8.20
CA PHE A 99 1.51 10.97 -8.98
C PHE A 99 2.83 11.76 -8.88
N THR A 100 3.12 12.29 -7.68
CA THR A 100 4.36 13.04 -7.42
C THR A 100 5.09 12.51 -6.20
N VAL A 101 6.33 12.95 -6.01
CA VAL A 101 7.10 12.72 -4.78
C VAL A 101 6.82 13.80 -3.70
N GLU A 102 5.97 14.79 -4.00
CA GLU A 102 5.57 15.86 -3.10
C GLU A 102 4.35 15.46 -2.27
N SER A 103 4.44 15.68 -0.96
CA SER A 103 3.30 15.68 -0.05
C SER A 103 3.36 16.88 0.87
N SER A 104 2.30 17.11 1.64
CA SER A 104 2.29 18.17 2.66
C SER A 104 3.44 18.02 3.66
N GLU A 105 3.83 16.79 4.00
CA GLU A 105 4.96 16.55 4.93
C GLU A 105 6.31 16.98 4.35
N VAL A 106 6.49 16.80 3.04
CA VAL A 106 7.70 17.26 2.34
C VAL A 106 7.69 18.78 2.20
N LYS A 107 6.55 19.36 1.80
CA LYS A 107 6.39 20.82 1.64
C LYS A 107 6.58 21.59 2.93
N ASN A 108 6.14 21.02 4.05
CA ASN A 108 6.27 21.61 5.38
C ASN A 108 7.65 21.37 6.00
N GLY A 109 8.53 20.61 5.34
CA GLY A 109 9.86 20.28 5.86
C GLY A 109 9.87 19.26 7.01
N THR A 110 8.76 18.55 7.25
CA THR A 110 8.66 17.53 8.30
C THR A 110 9.56 16.31 8.02
N CYS A 111 9.77 16.00 6.74
CA CYS A 111 10.58 14.87 6.32
C CYS A 111 11.27 15.16 4.99
N ARG A 112 12.29 14.38 4.66
CA ARG A 112 12.97 14.50 3.36
C ARG A 112 12.10 13.88 2.27
N ARG A 113 12.24 14.38 1.05
CA ARG A 113 11.68 13.76 -0.16
C ARG A 113 12.41 12.47 -0.46
N ILE A 114 11.69 11.39 -0.72
CA ILE A 114 12.25 10.12 -1.20
C ILE A 114 11.59 9.71 -2.53
N ALA A 115 12.31 8.98 -3.36
CA ALA A 115 11.80 8.42 -4.61
C ALA A 115 11.93 6.89 -4.61
N PHE A 116 11.19 6.23 -5.49
CA PHE A 116 11.29 4.78 -5.70
C PHE A 116 11.80 4.49 -7.12
N THR A 117 12.56 3.41 -7.28
CA THR A 117 13.11 2.98 -8.57
C THR A 117 13.07 1.46 -8.72
N ASP A 118 12.87 0.96 -9.93
CA ASP A 118 12.99 -0.47 -10.29
C ASP A 118 14.34 -0.80 -10.95
N LEU A 119 15.23 0.18 -11.03
CA LEU A 119 16.57 -0.02 -11.56
C LEU A 119 17.41 -0.83 -10.53
N PRO A 120 18.23 -1.79 -10.98
CA PRO A 120 19.12 -2.55 -10.09
C PRO A 120 19.96 -1.63 -9.19
N GLU A 121 20.20 -1.99 -7.92
CA GLU A 121 21.02 -1.20 -6.98
C GLU A 121 22.38 -0.80 -7.59
N HIS A 122 23.01 -1.68 -8.37
CA HIS A 122 24.28 -1.40 -9.06
C HIS A 122 24.16 -0.56 -10.34
N ALA A 123 22.95 -0.43 -10.90
CA ALA A 123 22.65 0.41 -12.06
C ALA A 123 22.20 1.83 -11.65
N VAL A 124 21.81 2.01 -10.39
CA VAL A 124 21.48 3.32 -9.85
C VAL A 124 22.76 3.93 -9.31
N ASN A 125 23.51 4.61 -10.19
CA ASN A 125 24.36 5.67 -9.71
C ASN A 125 23.42 6.75 -9.16
N VAL A 126 23.14 6.69 -7.85
CA VAL A 126 22.23 7.60 -7.13
C VAL A 126 22.61 9.04 -7.45
N ALA A 127 23.91 9.37 -7.43
CA ALA A 127 24.38 10.70 -7.80
C ALA A 127 24.01 11.06 -9.26
N ALA A 128 24.16 10.17 -10.23
CA ALA A 128 23.77 10.42 -11.61
C ALA A 128 22.24 10.46 -11.82
N LEU A 129 21.46 9.68 -11.07
CA LEU A 129 20.00 9.76 -11.12
C LEU A 129 19.52 11.08 -10.53
N LEU A 130 20.06 11.47 -9.39
CA LEU A 130 19.82 12.78 -8.77
C LEU A 130 20.22 13.91 -9.73
N ASP A 131 21.37 13.79 -10.39
CA ASP A 131 21.83 14.78 -11.37
C ASP A 131 20.90 14.88 -12.59
N ARG A 132 20.39 13.74 -13.09
CA ARG A 132 19.34 13.74 -14.13
C ARG A 132 18.05 14.39 -13.63
N MET A 133 17.67 14.20 -12.37
CA MET A 133 16.51 14.85 -11.78
C MET A 133 16.70 16.37 -11.65
N LYS A 134 17.91 16.86 -11.37
CA LYS A 134 18.24 18.30 -11.42
C LYS A 134 17.98 18.91 -12.78
N THR A 135 18.36 18.20 -13.85
CA THR A 135 18.18 18.70 -15.23
C THR A 135 16.71 18.72 -15.67
N ALA A 136 15.83 17.97 -15.01
CA ALA A 136 14.43 17.81 -15.37
C ALA A 136 13.47 18.87 -14.79
N LYS A 137 13.99 19.99 -14.24
CA LYS A 137 13.20 21.06 -13.57
C LYS A 137 12.38 20.58 -12.36
N PHE A 138 12.79 19.52 -11.67
CA PHE A 138 12.30 19.32 -10.31
C PHE A 138 12.97 20.37 -9.43
N GLU A 139 12.19 21.28 -8.85
CA GLU A 139 12.73 22.37 -8.00
C GLU A 139 13.55 21.84 -6.82
N HIS A 140 13.37 20.57 -6.43
CA HIS A 140 14.08 19.95 -5.33
C HIS A 140 14.35 18.45 -5.55
N GLU A 141 15.60 18.02 -5.37
CA GLU A 141 16.03 16.61 -5.47
C GLU A 141 15.38 15.73 -4.38
N PRO A 142 15.11 14.43 -4.68
CA PRO A 142 14.88 13.47 -3.62
C PRO A 142 16.20 13.24 -2.86
N HIS A 143 16.12 13.11 -1.54
CA HIS A 143 17.28 12.93 -0.68
C HIS A 143 17.65 11.45 -0.51
N ALA A 144 16.74 10.54 -0.88
CA ALA A 144 16.97 9.10 -0.89
C ALA A 144 16.16 8.43 -2.01
N ILE A 145 16.67 7.31 -2.51
CA ILE A 145 16.01 6.48 -3.54
C ILE A 145 15.89 5.07 -2.99
N VAL A 146 14.68 4.55 -2.89
CA VAL A 146 14.37 3.20 -2.41
C VAL A 146 14.13 2.28 -3.61
N SER A 147 14.68 1.07 -3.59
CA SER A 147 14.37 0.06 -4.62
C SER A 147 12.94 -0.44 -4.43
N ILE A 148 12.11 -0.40 -5.48
CA ILE A 148 10.74 -0.91 -5.43
C ILE A 148 10.71 -2.43 -5.28
N ILE A 149 11.74 -3.12 -5.80
CA ILE A 149 11.88 -4.58 -5.69
C ILE A 149 12.19 -4.95 -4.25
N GLU A 150 13.17 -4.27 -3.65
CA GLU A 150 13.52 -4.46 -2.25
C GLU A 150 12.34 -4.14 -1.34
N PHE A 151 11.67 -3.01 -1.58
CA PHE A 151 10.49 -2.62 -0.81
C PHE A 151 9.39 -3.68 -0.88
N MET A 152 9.13 -4.24 -2.06
CA MET A 152 8.17 -5.34 -2.23
C MET A 152 8.60 -6.60 -1.46
N GLU A 153 9.88 -6.99 -1.51
CA GLU A 153 10.39 -8.16 -0.79
C GLU A 153 10.26 -7.99 0.74
N VAL A 154 10.62 -6.81 1.24
CA VAL A 154 10.46 -6.45 2.65
C VAL A 154 8.98 -6.44 3.04
N MET A 155 8.10 -5.89 2.21
CA MET A 155 6.64 -5.89 2.43
C MET A 155 6.06 -7.32 2.46
N SER A 156 6.51 -8.20 1.57
CA SER A 156 6.12 -9.62 1.55
C SER A 156 6.54 -10.33 2.84
N SER A 157 7.78 -10.13 3.28
CA SER A 157 8.29 -10.67 4.53
C SER A 157 7.52 -10.12 5.75
N ALA A 158 7.33 -8.81 5.81
CA ALA A 158 6.57 -8.14 6.87
C ALA A 158 5.14 -8.68 6.96
N THR A 159 4.44 -8.81 5.83
CA THR A 159 3.08 -9.36 5.76
C THR A 159 3.02 -10.79 6.27
N LYS A 160 3.94 -11.66 5.84
CA LYS A 160 4.01 -13.05 6.31
C LYS A 160 4.24 -13.13 7.83
N ASN A 161 5.13 -12.30 8.35
CA ASN A 161 5.41 -12.24 9.79
C ASN A 161 4.19 -11.73 10.57
N SER A 162 3.50 -10.70 10.09
CA SER A 162 2.28 -10.19 10.72
C SER A 162 1.16 -11.23 10.72
N LEU A 163 0.92 -11.93 9.60
CA LEU A 163 -0.08 -12.99 9.52
C LEU A 163 0.25 -14.17 10.46
N THR A 164 1.53 -14.56 10.54
CA THR A 164 1.98 -15.61 11.48
C THR A 164 1.74 -15.19 12.93
N ALA A 165 2.02 -13.92 13.25
CA ALA A 165 1.80 -13.38 14.59
C ALA A 165 0.30 -13.30 14.94
N ILE A 166 -0.56 -12.96 13.97
CA ILE A 166 -2.02 -13.01 14.14
C ILE A 166 -2.47 -14.44 14.42
N GLN A 167 -2.08 -15.42 13.60
CA GLN A 167 -2.48 -16.82 13.76
C GLN A 167 -2.05 -17.43 15.09
N SER A 168 -0.97 -16.92 15.68
CA SER A 168 -0.46 -17.38 16.97
C SER A 168 -1.19 -16.77 18.17
N ASP A 169 -2.10 -15.83 17.93
CA ASP A 169 -2.84 -15.06 18.94
C ASP A 169 -4.36 -15.20 18.67
N PRO A 170 -5.07 -16.07 19.42
CA PRO A 170 -6.50 -16.34 19.21
C PRO A 170 -7.40 -15.11 19.22
N GLU A 171 -7.16 -14.16 20.12
CA GLU A 171 -7.97 -12.94 20.23
C GLU A 171 -7.72 -12.03 19.04
N TRP A 172 -6.46 -11.90 18.63
CA TRP A 172 -6.12 -11.11 17.45
C TRP A 172 -6.62 -11.74 16.16
N THR A 173 -6.59 -13.07 16.04
CA THR A 173 -7.18 -13.82 14.92
C THR A 173 -8.68 -13.52 14.77
N GLN A 174 -9.43 -13.58 15.88
CA GLN A 174 -10.86 -13.26 15.89
C GLN A 174 -11.13 -11.83 15.41
N LYS A 175 -10.35 -10.85 15.90
CA LYS A 175 -10.45 -9.45 15.44
C LYS A 175 -10.15 -9.31 13.95
N PHE A 176 -9.08 -9.95 13.47
CA PHE A 176 -8.69 -9.91 12.06
C PHE A 176 -9.78 -10.48 11.15
N ILE A 177 -10.42 -11.59 11.54
CA ILE A 177 -11.55 -12.17 10.83
C ILE A 177 -12.72 -11.18 10.80
N ALA A 178 -13.13 -10.65 11.95
CA ALA A 178 -14.23 -9.70 12.03
C ALA A 178 -14.02 -8.45 11.15
N PHE A 179 -12.79 -7.91 11.13
CA PHE A 179 -12.45 -6.78 10.24
C PHE A 179 -12.50 -7.16 8.76
N SER A 180 -12.12 -8.38 8.43
CA SER A 180 -12.17 -8.88 7.06
C SER A 180 -13.60 -9.05 6.57
N GLU A 181 -14.49 -9.52 7.44
CA GLU A 181 -15.93 -9.61 7.17
C GLU A 181 -16.56 -8.23 6.99
N GLU A 182 -16.29 -7.29 7.91
CA GLU A 182 -16.78 -5.91 7.81
C GLU A 182 -16.33 -5.23 6.49
N GLN A 183 -15.07 -5.45 6.08
CA GLN A 183 -14.58 -4.98 4.79
C GLN A 183 -15.36 -5.60 3.62
N LEU A 184 -15.57 -6.93 3.62
CA LEU A 184 -16.29 -7.62 2.54
C LEU A 184 -17.74 -7.14 2.44
N ASP A 185 -18.42 -6.96 3.58
CA ASP A 185 -19.78 -6.44 3.63
C ASP A 185 -19.86 -5.01 3.07
N SER A 186 -18.82 -4.19 3.28
CA SER A 186 -18.76 -2.84 2.71
C SER A 186 -18.69 -2.81 1.17
N PHE A 187 -18.18 -3.89 0.55
CA PHE A 187 -18.15 -4.04 -0.91
C PHE A 187 -19.46 -4.59 -1.48
N GLN A 188 -20.26 -5.29 -0.66
CA GLN A 188 -21.58 -5.76 -1.04
C GLN A 188 -22.58 -4.61 -0.94
N VAL A 189 -22.50 -3.69 -1.90
CA VAL A 189 -23.51 -2.64 -2.10
C VAL A 189 -24.87 -3.30 -2.22
N ASN A 190 -25.80 -2.87 -1.36
CA ASN A 190 -27.20 -3.29 -1.29
C ASN A 190 -27.77 -3.59 -2.70
N PRO A 191 -28.24 -4.82 -3.00
CA PRO A 191 -28.75 -5.19 -4.33
C PRO A 191 -29.91 -4.29 -4.80
N GLU A 192 -30.57 -3.56 -3.90
CA GLU A 192 -31.62 -2.60 -4.22
C GLU A 192 -31.14 -1.33 -4.94
N ILE A 193 -29.85 -0.98 -4.87
CA ILE A 193 -29.31 0.21 -5.57
C ILE A 193 -29.14 -0.05 -7.09
N GLY A 194 -29.21 -1.31 -7.53
CA GLY A 194 -29.22 -1.70 -8.95
C GLY A 194 -30.56 -1.51 -9.68
N ALA A 195 -31.65 -1.19 -8.98
CA ALA A 195 -33.00 -1.13 -9.56
C ALA A 195 -33.50 0.29 -9.88
N SER A 196 -32.71 1.35 -9.68
CA SER A 196 -33.17 2.74 -9.89
C SER A 196 -32.31 3.60 -10.83
N SER A 197 -31.45 3.02 -11.67
CA SER A 197 -30.93 3.79 -12.81
C SER A 197 -32.04 3.97 -13.85
N LYS A 198 -32.83 5.05 -13.68
CA LYS A 198 -33.58 5.64 -14.79
C LYS A 198 -32.59 5.90 -15.93
N SER A 199 -32.74 5.12 -17.00
CA SER A 199 -32.38 5.42 -18.38
C SER A 199 -31.40 6.59 -18.57
N SER A 200 -30.11 6.27 -18.67
CA SER A 200 -29.09 7.15 -19.28
C SER A 200 -29.04 7.03 -20.82
N ARG A 201 -30.12 6.58 -21.45
CA ARG A 201 -30.38 6.88 -22.87
C ARG A 201 -30.92 8.30 -22.91
N ASP A 202 -30.04 9.28 -23.08
CA ASP A 202 -30.33 10.61 -23.68
C ASP A 202 -29.06 11.51 -23.72
N TYR A 203 -27.89 10.95 -24.08
CA TYR A 203 -26.66 11.76 -24.29
C TYR A 203 -26.11 11.75 -25.72
N HIS A 204 -26.90 11.32 -26.70
CA HIS A 204 -26.57 11.50 -28.12
C HIS A 204 -27.75 12.06 -28.91
N ALA A 205 -27.97 13.36 -28.74
CA ALA A 205 -28.52 14.20 -29.81
C ALA A 205 -27.50 15.32 -30.07
N SER A 206 -26.58 15.06 -31.01
CA SER A 206 -25.86 16.14 -31.67
C SER A 206 -26.83 16.84 -32.63
N PRO A 207 -26.96 18.18 -32.60
CA PRO A 207 -27.46 18.90 -33.77
C PRO A 207 -26.29 19.03 -34.75
N GLN A 208 -26.43 18.36 -35.90
CA GLN A 208 -25.84 18.84 -37.14
C GLN A 208 -26.63 20.07 -37.56
N ASP A 209 -25.95 21.22 -37.65
CA ASP A 209 -25.91 22.12 -38.80
C ASP A 209 -25.00 23.33 -38.47
#